data_AF-A0A842JUP0-F1
#
_entry.id   AF-A0A842JUP0-F1
#
_cell.length_a   1.000
_cell.length_b   1.000
_cell.length_c   1.000
_cell.angle_alpha   90.00
_cell.angle_beta   90.00
_cell.angle_gamma   90.00
#
_symmetry.space_group_name_H-M   'P 1'
#
loop_
_entity.id
_entity.type
_entity.pdbx_description
1 polymer ?
#
loop_
_entity_poly.entity_id
_entity_poly.type
_entity_poly.pdbx_seq_one_letter_code
_entity_poly.pdbx_strand_id
1 'polypeptide(L)'
;MTRPDTAPESPTLISPVTPLAPRQVRADTVSWGAMHGGRPPGRGLTRRLPTPAGEPERPLALHDSWLAVVAAAVLAGFTLAGAAWISVHVEVDSALHTAALFVHLASLVLGFGGVLIADYLVLLWISGRSTLAEAIGGAERLHLPIWAGLAGLVASGALLEPNLASALTRTKLVLVLLLTVNGLQALILGRRIAHSDATHLPARLTLWGAATALVSQLCWWGAVWIGFWNAEN
;
A
#
# COMPACT_ATOMS: atom_id res chain seq x y z
N MET A 1 -46.50 -0.23 -69.29
CA MET A 1 -45.65 0.94 -68.97
C MET A 1 -45.96 1.29 -67.52
N THR A 2 -45.18 0.76 -66.56
CA THR A 2 -45.10 1.13 -65.13
C THR A 2 -44.19 0.10 -64.46
N ARG A 3 -42.92 0.47 -64.27
CA ARG A 3 -41.93 -0.23 -63.45
C ARG A 3 -42.01 0.43 -62.06
N PRO A 4 -42.28 -0.29 -60.96
CA PRO A 4 -42.10 0.26 -59.62
C PRO A 4 -40.63 0.11 -59.22
N ASP A 5 -40.03 1.22 -58.83
CA ASP A 5 -38.67 1.32 -58.32
C ASP A 5 -38.52 0.57 -57.00
N THR A 6 -37.51 -0.29 -56.96
CA THR A 6 -37.04 -1.05 -55.80
C THR A 6 -36.32 -0.12 -54.83
N ALA A 7 -36.82 -0.03 -53.59
CA ALA A 7 -36.10 0.60 -52.48
C ALA A 7 -34.83 -0.19 -52.13
N PRO A 8 -33.72 0.46 -51.72
CA PRO A 8 -32.49 -0.23 -51.35
C PRO A 8 -32.64 -0.91 -49.97
N GLU A 9 -32.45 -2.23 -49.97
CA GLU A 9 -32.31 -3.05 -48.75
C GLU A 9 -31.13 -2.53 -47.91
N SER A 10 -31.41 -2.22 -46.65
CA SER A 10 -30.37 -1.96 -45.66
C SER A 10 -29.69 -3.29 -45.29
N PRO A 11 -28.35 -3.39 -45.34
CA PRO A 11 -27.68 -4.64 -44.97
C PRO A 11 -27.83 -4.88 -43.48
N THR A 12 -28.63 -5.90 -43.15
CA THR A 12 -28.77 -6.50 -41.83
C THR A 12 -27.39 -6.94 -41.33
N LEU A 13 -26.87 -6.22 -40.35
CA LEU A 13 -25.63 -6.58 -39.66
C LEU A 13 -25.89 -7.84 -38.82
N ILE A 14 -25.54 -8.99 -39.36
CA ILE A 14 -25.59 -10.29 -38.68
C ILE A 14 -24.50 -10.27 -37.60
N SER A 15 -24.88 -9.95 -36.36
CA SER A 15 -24.05 -10.16 -35.18
C SER A 15 -24.23 -11.60 -34.69
N PRO A 16 -23.20 -12.45 -34.70
CA PRO A 16 -23.30 -13.79 -34.13
C PRO A 16 -23.19 -13.70 -32.61
N VAL A 17 -24.29 -13.42 -31.93
CA VAL A 17 -24.38 -13.66 -30.48
C VAL A 17 -24.82 -15.11 -30.31
N THR A 18 -23.84 -16.01 -30.18
CA THR A 18 -24.10 -17.36 -29.67
C THR A 18 -24.59 -17.23 -28.23
N PRO A 19 -25.81 -17.68 -27.89
CA PRO A 19 -26.22 -17.74 -26.49
C PRO A 19 -25.42 -18.85 -25.81
N LEU A 20 -24.49 -18.48 -24.92
CA LEU A 20 -23.87 -19.43 -24.02
C LEU A 20 -24.97 -19.97 -23.08
N ALA A 21 -25.23 -21.26 -23.16
CA ALA A 21 -26.18 -21.94 -22.27
C ALA A 21 -25.77 -21.73 -20.81
N PRO A 22 -26.72 -21.53 -19.89
CA PRO A 22 -26.42 -21.41 -18.47
C PRO A 22 -25.76 -22.71 -17.98
N ARG A 23 -24.53 -22.58 -17.50
CA ARG A 23 -23.75 -23.66 -16.90
C ARG A 23 -24.50 -24.15 -15.66
N GLN A 24 -25.22 -25.26 -15.77
CA GLN A 24 -25.80 -25.96 -14.62
C GLN A 24 -24.64 -26.44 -13.74
N VAL A 25 -24.42 -25.76 -12.61
CA VAL A 25 -23.57 -26.27 -11.55
C VAL A 25 -24.33 -27.41 -10.91
N ARG A 26 -24.02 -28.63 -11.36
CA ARG A 26 -24.46 -29.87 -10.75
C ARG A 26 -23.87 -29.90 -9.33
N ALA A 27 -24.73 -29.81 -8.34
CA ALA A 27 -24.39 -30.07 -6.95
C ALA A 27 -24.11 -31.57 -6.84
N ASP A 28 -22.88 -31.97 -7.15
CA ASP A 28 -22.40 -33.30 -6.82
C ASP A 28 -22.34 -33.39 -5.30
N THR A 29 -23.35 -34.04 -4.76
CA THR A 29 -23.38 -34.66 -3.44
C THR A 29 -22.07 -35.43 -3.24
N VAL A 30 -21.17 -34.88 -2.43
CA VAL A 30 -20.01 -35.59 -1.91
C VAL A 30 -20.54 -36.75 -1.06
N SER A 31 -20.54 -37.93 -1.69
CA SER A 31 -20.86 -39.22 -1.09
C SER A 31 -19.75 -39.61 -0.12
N TRP A 32 -19.96 -39.39 1.17
CA TRP A 32 -19.11 -39.96 2.21
C TRP A 32 -19.47 -41.45 2.35
N GLY A 33 -18.60 -42.31 1.83
CA GLY A 33 -18.78 -43.75 1.83
C GLY A 33 -18.83 -44.38 3.23
N ALA A 34 -19.77 -45.32 3.35
CA ALA A 34 -19.85 -46.48 4.26
C ALA A 34 -19.79 -46.26 5.79
N MET A 35 -20.98 -46.24 6.40
CA MET A 35 -21.21 -46.74 7.76
C MET A 35 -20.81 -48.22 7.85
N HIS A 36 -19.73 -48.54 8.56
CA HIS A 36 -19.48 -49.88 9.10
C HIS A 36 -19.25 -49.76 10.61
N GLY A 37 -20.14 -50.40 11.38
CA GLY A 37 -20.05 -50.46 12.83
C GLY A 37 -18.88 -51.33 13.31
N GLY A 38 -18.28 -50.91 14.42
CA GLY A 38 -17.26 -51.69 15.12
C GLY A 38 -16.55 -50.93 16.24
N ARG A 39 -17.05 -51.09 17.48
CA ARG A 39 -16.38 -51.07 18.80
C ARG A 39 -15.40 -49.93 19.18
N PRO A 40 -15.52 -49.29 20.36
CA PRO A 40 -14.61 -48.23 20.78
C PRO A 40 -13.30 -48.79 21.38
N PRO A 41 -12.13 -48.22 21.06
CA PRO A 41 -10.93 -48.40 21.88
C PRO A 41 -10.53 -47.10 22.60
N GLY A 42 -10.31 -47.23 23.92
CA GLY A 42 -9.28 -46.51 24.68
C GLY A 42 -9.41 -45.00 24.85
N ARG A 43 -9.86 -44.57 26.04
CA ARG A 43 -9.59 -43.22 26.59
C ARG A 43 -8.08 -43.02 26.74
N GLY A 44 -7.42 -42.52 25.71
CA GLY A 44 -6.13 -41.86 25.81
C GLY A 44 -6.35 -40.46 26.38
N LEU A 45 -6.02 -40.26 27.65
CA LEU A 45 -5.88 -38.93 28.25
C LEU A 45 -4.68 -38.24 27.59
N THR A 46 -4.90 -37.57 26.45
CA THR A 46 -3.97 -36.56 25.95
C THR A 46 -3.99 -35.42 26.97
N ARG A 47 -3.00 -35.43 27.86
CA ARG A 47 -2.66 -34.32 28.74
C ARG A 47 -2.39 -33.11 27.86
N ARG A 48 -3.42 -32.30 27.58
CA ARG A 48 -3.25 -30.97 27.00
C ARG A 48 -2.43 -30.19 28.02
N LEU A 49 -1.16 -29.93 27.68
CA LEU A 49 -0.38 -28.92 28.37
C LEU A 49 -1.21 -27.63 28.39
N PRO A 50 -1.34 -26.95 29.54
CA PRO A 50 -1.91 -25.62 29.57
C PRO A 50 -1.09 -24.75 28.61
N THR A 51 -1.71 -24.29 27.53
CA THR A 51 -1.19 -23.14 26.79
C THR A 51 -0.98 -22.04 27.83
N PRO A 52 0.23 -21.49 28.01
CA PRO A 52 0.41 -20.34 28.87
C PRO A 52 -0.59 -19.28 28.39
N ALA A 53 -1.37 -18.74 29.32
CA ALA A 53 -2.29 -17.65 29.01
C ALA A 53 -1.48 -16.58 28.30
N GLY A 54 -1.83 -16.29 27.03
CA GLY A 54 -1.22 -15.19 26.31
C GLY A 54 -1.29 -13.97 27.21
N GLU A 55 -0.14 -13.36 27.48
CA GLU A 55 -0.11 -12.13 28.26
C GLU A 55 -1.17 -11.20 27.65
N PRO A 56 -2.05 -10.59 28.47
CA PRO A 56 -3.00 -9.64 27.95
C PRO A 56 -2.19 -8.54 27.26
N GLU A 57 -2.27 -8.47 25.92
CA GLU A 57 -1.58 -7.46 25.14
C GLU A 57 -1.93 -6.11 25.78
N ARG A 58 -0.94 -5.51 26.46
CA ARG A 58 -1.13 -4.21 27.10
C ARG A 58 -1.61 -3.27 26.01
N PRO A 59 -2.79 -2.64 26.15
CA PRO A 59 -3.25 -1.65 25.20
C PRO A 59 -2.13 -0.62 25.06
N LEU A 60 -1.53 -0.52 23.87
CA LEU A 60 -0.46 0.42 23.56
C LEU A 60 -0.87 1.80 24.09
N ALA A 61 -0.27 2.21 25.20
CA ALA A 61 -0.66 3.44 25.84
C ALA A 61 -0.36 4.58 24.87
N LEU A 62 -1.25 5.59 24.81
CA LEU A 62 -1.16 6.66 23.81
C LEU A 62 0.26 7.28 23.78
N HIS A 63 0.88 7.45 24.94
CA HIS A 63 2.22 7.98 25.10
C HIS A 63 3.31 7.07 24.51
N ASP A 64 3.20 5.74 24.66
CA ASP A 64 4.15 4.80 24.07
C ASP A 64 4.15 4.90 22.55
N SER A 65 2.97 5.10 21.95
CA SER A 65 2.86 5.28 20.49
C SER A 65 3.47 6.60 20.02
N TRP A 66 3.35 7.70 20.78
CA TRP A 66 3.98 8.97 20.42
C TRP A 66 5.49 8.95 20.63
N LEU A 67 5.98 8.32 21.70
CA LEU A 67 7.42 8.12 21.91
C LEU A 67 8.04 7.28 20.79
N ALA A 68 7.35 6.22 20.35
CA ALA A 68 7.80 5.42 19.21
C ALA A 68 7.86 6.24 17.92
N VAL A 69 6.86 7.10 17.65
CA VAL A 69 6.87 8.01 16.49
C VAL A 69 8.02 9.00 16.58
N VAL A 70 8.26 9.61 17.75
CA VAL A 70 9.36 10.56 17.96
C VAL A 70 10.71 9.88 17.82
N ALA A 71 10.92 8.72 18.44
CA ALA A 71 12.16 7.96 18.32
C ALA A 71 12.45 7.57 16.85
N ALA A 72 11.42 7.12 16.13
CA ALA A 72 11.55 6.78 14.71
C ALA A 72 11.75 8.03 13.83
N ALA A 73 11.16 9.18 14.17
CA ALA A 73 11.42 10.45 13.49
C ALA A 73 12.87 10.91 13.68
N VAL A 74 13.40 10.79 14.90
CA VAL A 74 14.80 11.07 15.22
C VAL A 74 15.72 10.13 14.43
N LEU A 75 15.42 8.83 14.41
CA LEU A 75 16.17 7.86 13.62
C LEU A 75 16.13 8.20 12.12
N ALA A 76 14.97 8.53 11.58
CA ALA A 76 14.82 8.95 10.18
C ALA A 76 15.65 10.21 9.89
N GLY A 77 15.67 11.17 10.81
CA GLY A 77 16.51 12.36 10.73
C GLY A 77 18.00 12.00 10.67
N PHE A 78 18.47 11.10 11.54
CA PHE A 78 19.84 10.60 11.50
C PHE A 78 20.16 9.86 10.20
N THR A 79 19.24 9.05 9.67
CA THR A 79 19.41 8.37 8.39
C THR A 79 19.55 9.36 7.23
N LEU A 80 18.72 10.41 7.20
CA LEU A 80 18.82 11.46 6.17
C LEU A 80 20.12 12.26 6.32
N ALA A 81 20.54 12.56 7.55
CA ALA A 81 21.82 13.22 7.81
C ALA A 81 23.01 12.34 7.39
N GLY A 82 22.95 11.04 7.64
CA GLY A 82 23.93 10.06 7.18
C GLY A 82 23.98 9.95 5.66
N ALA A 83 22.84 9.92 4.99
CA ALA A 83 22.74 9.96 3.53
C ALA A 83 23.37 11.25 2.95
N ALA A 84 23.09 12.40 3.56
CA ALA A 84 23.70 13.66 3.18
C ALA A 84 25.22 13.67 3.43
N TRP A 85 25.69 13.05 4.52
CA TRP A 85 27.12 12.90 4.81
C TRP A 85 27.81 12.01 3.76
N ILE A 86 27.23 10.86 3.43
CA ILE A 86 27.74 9.95 2.38
C ILE A 86 27.87 10.70 1.05
N SER A 87 26.84 11.46 0.68
CA SER A 87 26.85 12.26 -0.55
C SER A 87 28.01 13.25 -0.66
N VAL A 88 28.52 13.76 0.46
CA VAL A 88 29.62 14.74 0.47
C VAL A 88 30.99 14.03 0.44
N HIS A 89 31.06 12.76 0.85
CA HIS A 89 32.32 12.02 0.98
C HIS A 89 32.56 11.00 -0.12
N VAL A 90 31.53 10.62 -0.88
CA VAL A 90 31.63 9.66 -1.99
C VAL A 90 31.68 10.41 -3.30
N GLU A 91 32.78 10.26 -4.03
CA GLU A 91 32.86 10.65 -5.45
C GLU A 91 32.09 9.63 -6.29
N VAL A 92 31.12 10.09 -7.07
CA VAL A 92 30.25 9.21 -7.87
C VAL A 92 30.69 9.26 -9.32
N ASP A 93 31.14 8.13 -9.87
CA ASP A 93 31.41 8.02 -11.30
C ASP A 93 30.10 7.99 -12.13
N SER A 94 30.22 8.18 -13.45
CA SER A 94 29.05 8.26 -14.33
C SER A 94 28.20 6.97 -14.38
N ALA A 95 28.82 5.81 -14.19
CA ALA A 95 28.13 4.52 -14.18
C ALA A 95 27.33 4.34 -12.89
N LEU A 96 27.93 4.69 -11.75
CA LEU A 96 27.29 4.68 -10.45
C LEU A 96 26.15 5.70 -10.37
N HIS A 97 26.34 6.90 -10.94
CA HIS A 97 25.29 7.91 -11.05
C HIS A 97 24.08 7.38 -11.84
N THR A 98 24.32 6.75 -12.99
CA THR A 98 23.26 6.19 -13.84
C THR A 98 22.52 5.05 -13.14
N ALA A 99 23.25 4.15 -12.47
CA ALA A 99 22.66 3.08 -11.68
C ALA A 99 21.83 3.63 -10.52
N ALA A 100 22.34 4.64 -9.80
CA ALA A 100 21.63 5.32 -8.73
C ALA A 100 20.34 5.97 -9.24
N LEU A 101 20.37 6.63 -10.41
CA LEU A 101 19.19 7.25 -11.01
C LEU A 101 18.13 6.21 -11.37
N PHE A 102 18.54 5.10 -11.99
CA PHE A 102 17.63 4.00 -12.30
C PHE A 102 16.98 3.43 -11.04
N VAL A 103 17.78 3.13 -10.01
CA VAL A 103 17.29 2.64 -8.72
C VAL A 103 16.37 3.66 -8.06
N HIS A 104 16.67 4.96 -8.15
CA HIS A 104 15.85 6.04 -7.63
C HIS A 104 14.47 6.06 -8.29
N LEU A 105 14.42 6.00 -9.62
CA LEU A 105 13.17 5.98 -10.37
C LEU A 105 12.36 4.69 -10.13
N ALA A 106 13.02 3.53 -10.08
CA ALA A 106 12.36 2.27 -9.74
C ALA A 106 11.77 2.31 -8.33
N SER A 107 12.50 2.89 -7.38
CA SER A 107 12.06 3.07 -5.99
C SER A 107 10.93 4.09 -5.89
N LEU A 108 10.93 5.14 -6.72
CA LEU A 108 9.82 6.08 -6.85
C LEU A 108 8.56 5.37 -7.31
N VAL A 109 8.64 4.59 -8.39
CA VAL A 109 7.50 3.82 -8.91
C VAL A 109 6.98 2.84 -7.87
N LEU A 110 7.87 2.12 -7.19
CA LEU A 110 7.49 1.16 -6.16
C LEU A 110 6.81 1.83 -4.95
N GLY A 111 7.43 2.87 -4.42
CA GLY A 111 6.99 3.57 -3.22
C GLY A 111 5.73 4.40 -3.47
N PHE A 112 5.80 5.32 -4.43
CA PHE A 112 4.68 6.20 -4.77
C PHE A 112 3.53 5.44 -5.42
N GLY A 113 3.83 4.46 -6.28
CA GLY A 113 2.81 3.58 -6.86
C GLY A 113 2.04 2.80 -5.78
N GLY A 114 2.74 2.33 -4.73
CA GLY A 114 2.08 1.72 -3.57
C GLY A 114 1.11 2.66 -2.86
N VAL A 115 1.47 3.94 -2.69
CA VAL A 115 0.59 4.96 -2.11
C VAL A 115 -0.63 5.23 -2.99
N LEU A 116 -0.45 5.36 -4.31
CA LEU A 116 -1.57 5.56 -5.24
C LEU A 116 -2.55 4.39 -5.23
N ILE A 117 -2.05 3.15 -5.12
CA ILE A 117 -2.91 1.97 -5.01
C ILE A 117 -3.67 2.00 -3.67
N ALA A 118 -3.01 2.37 -2.56
CA ALA A 118 -3.68 2.47 -1.26
C ALA A 118 -4.82 3.51 -1.29
N ASP A 119 -4.58 4.69 -1.88
CA ASP A 119 -5.60 5.72 -2.04
C ASP A 119 -6.75 5.25 -2.95
N TYR A 120 -6.44 4.53 -4.02
CA TYR A 120 -7.44 3.92 -4.87
C TYR A 120 -8.33 2.91 -4.11
N LEU A 121 -7.76 2.07 -3.25
CA LEU A 121 -8.52 1.13 -2.42
C LEU A 121 -9.46 1.86 -1.46
N VAL A 122 -9.00 2.96 -0.86
CA VAL A 122 -9.82 3.83 0.00
C VAL A 122 -10.96 4.46 -0.79
N LEU A 123 -10.69 4.97 -2.00
CA LEU A 123 -11.73 5.52 -2.89
C LEU A 123 -12.76 4.46 -3.28
N LEU A 124 -12.33 3.22 -3.53
CA LEU A 124 -13.21 2.11 -3.87
C LEU A 124 -14.16 1.77 -2.69
N TRP A 125 -13.64 1.80 -1.46
CA TRP A 125 -14.43 1.65 -0.25
C TRP A 125 -15.42 2.80 -0.05
N ILE A 126 -14.99 4.06 -0.17
CA ILE A 126 -15.88 5.23 -0.05
C ILE A 126 -16.99 5.20 -1.10
N SER A 127 -16.69 4.71 -2.31
CA SER A 127 -17.66 4.53 -3.39
C SER A 127 -18.65 3.37 -3.17
N GLY A 128 -18.53 2.63 -2.07
CA GLY A 128 -19.34 1.45 -1.76
C GLY A 128 -19.04 0.23 -2.65
N ARG A 129 -17.92 0.24 -3.36
CA ARG A 129 -17.53 -0.82 -4.32
C ARG A 129 -16.60 -1.87 -3.71
N SER A 130 -16.16 -1.68 -2.48
CA SER A 130 -15.36 -2.62 -1.69
C SER A 130 -15.70 -2.48 -0.21
N THR A 131 -15.50 -3.55 0.55
CA THR A 131 -15.64 -3.53 2.00
C THR A 131 -14.44 -2.86 2.67
N LEU A 132 -14.65 -2.37 3.89
CA LEU A 132 -13.56 -1.81 4.69
C LEU A 132 -12.43 -2.83 4.92
N ALA A 133 -12.79 -4.09 5.16
CA ALA A 133 -11.82 -5.16 5.41
C ALA A 133 -10.92 -5.43 4.18
N GLU A 134 -11.50 -5.39 2.98
CA GLU A 134 -10.73 -5.49 1.73
C GLU A 134 -9.80 -4.29 1.53
N ALA A 135 -10.27 -3.07 1.78
CA ALA A 135 -9.46 -1.87 1.67
C ALA A 135 -8.28 -1.88 2.66
N ILE A 136 -8.52 -2.22 3.93
CA ILE A 136 -7.47 -2.35 4.95
C ILE A 136 -6.50 -3.48 4.61
N GLY A 137 -7.00 -4.67 4.28
CA GLY A 137 -6.16 -5.81 3.97
C GLY A 137 -5.31 -5.60 2.71
N GLY A 138 -5.80 -4.84 1.74
CA GLY A 138 -5.02 -4.39 0.60
C GLY A 138 -3.96 -3.35 0.98
N ALA A 139 -4.32 -2.32 1.75
CA ALA A 139 -3.41 -1.29 2.22
C ALA A 139 -2.26 -1.85 3.09
N GLU A 140 -2.53 -2.84 3.95
CA GLU A 140 -1.51 -3.48 4.79
C GLU A 140 -0.41 -4.16 3.96
N ARG A 141 -0.77 -4.79 2.84
CA ARG A 141 0.20 -5.42 1.93
C ARG A 141 1.07 -4.40 1.22
N LEU A 142 0.56 -3.18 1.03
CA LEU A 142 1.26 -2.09 0.34
C LEU A 142 2.27 -1.39 1.25
N HIS A 143 2.20 -1.55 2.58
CA HIS A 143 3.21 -0.96 3.47
C HIS A 143 4.63 -1.43 3.12
N LEU A 144 4.82 -2.73 2.84
CA LEU A 144 6.14 -3.25 2.51
C LEU A 144 6.75 -2.60 1.25
N PRO A 145 6.07 -2.56 0.08
CA PRO A 145 6.60 -1.87 -1.09
C PRO A 145 6.73 -0.35 -0.89
N ILE A 146 5.83 0.30 -0.14
CA ILE A 146 5.95 1.74 0.18
C ILE A 146 7.25 2.02 0.95
N TRP A 147 7.51 1.27 2.01
CA TRP A 147 8.72 1.42 2.82
C TRP A 147 9.99 1.01 2.08
N ALA A 148 9.93 -0.06 1.28
CA ALA A 148 11.05 -0.46 0.43
C ALA A 148 11.39 0.61 -0.61
N GLY A 149 10.38 1.19 -1.27
CA GLY A 149 10.55 2.31 -2.19
C GLY A 149 11.11 3.54 -1.49
N LEU A 150 10.64 3.89 -0.31
CA LEU A 150 11.17 5.02 0.46
C LEU A 150 12.64 4.81 0.85
N ALA A 151 13.00 3.62 1.33
CA ALA A 151 14.40 3.28 1.65
C ALA A 151 15.29 3.34 0.41
N GLY A 152 14.82 2.80 -0.72
CA GLY A 152 15.51 2.87 -2.01
C GLY A 152 15.72 4.31 -2.48
N LEU A 153 14.71 5.18 -2.33
CA LEU A 153 14.82 6.61 -2.67
C LEU A 153 15.86 7.34 -1.82
N VAL A 154 15.90 7.08 -0.51
CA VAL A 154 16.89 7.70 0.40
C VAL A 154 18.30 7.21 0.07
N ALA A 155 18.48 5.89 -0.10
CA ALA A 155 19.78 5.30 -0.37
C ALA A 155 20.34 5.73 -1.73
N SER A 156 19.54 5.63 -2.79
CA SER A 156 19.94 6.07 -4.13
C SER A 156 20.11 7.59 -4.22
N GLY A 157 19.26 8.36 -3.53
CA GLY A 157 19.36 9.82 -3.49
C GLY A 157 20.67 10.34 -2.89
N ALA A 158 21.30 9.58 -1.99
CA ALA A 158 22.63 9.89 -1.45
C ALA A 158 23.73 9.84 -2.53
N LEU A 159 23.53 9.05 -3.59
CA LEU A 159 24.49 8.85 -4.67
C LEU A 159 24.21 9.75 -5.88
N LEU A 160 23.21 10.62 -5.82
CA LEU A 160 22.84 11.55 -6.90
C LEU A 160 23.39 12.96 -6.69
N GLU A 161 24.47 13.08 -5.91
CA GLU A 161 25.17 14.34 -5.62
C GLU A 161 24.24 15.53 -5.27
N PRO A 162 23.36 15.39 -4.25
CA PRO A 162 22.45 16.46 -3.84
C PRO A 162 23.20 17.76 -3.47
N ASN A 163 22.80 18.87 -4.11
CA ASN A 163 23.24 20.20 -3.70
C ASN A 163 22.57 20.61 -2.38
N LEU A 164 23.24 20.37 -1.25
CA LEU A 164 22.74 20.67 0.11
C LEU A 164 22.70 22.17 0.45
N ALA A 165 23.37 23.02 -0.34
CA ALA A 165 23.28 24.47 -0.23
C ALA A 165 21.95 25.00 -0.82
N SER A 166 21.33 24.26 -1.73
CA SER A 166 20.05 24.62 -2.33
C SER A 166 18.90 24.53 -1.34
N ALA A 167 18.10 25.61 -1.25
CA ALA A 167 16.86 25.64 -0.49
C ALA A 167 15.85 24.57 -0.96
N LEU A 168 15.93 24.19 -2.24
CA LEU A 168 15.03 23.23 -2.87
C LEU A 168 15.34 21.80 -2.42
N THR A 169 16.63 21.43 -2.36
CA THR A 169 17.08 20.14 -1.79
C THR A 169 16.71 20.02 -0.32
N ARG A 170 16.88 21.09 0.48
CA ARG A 170 16.47 21.11 1.89
C ARG A 170 14.97 20.91 2.05
N THR A 171 14.17 21.59 1.22
CA THR A 171 12.73 21.40 1.18
C THR A 171 12.37 19.94 0.86
N LYS A 172 13.05 19.31 -0.12
CA LYS A 172 12.87 17.88 -0.43
C LYS A 172 13.11 16.99 0.79
N LEU A 173 14.20 17.21 1.51
CA LEU A 173 14.55 16.43 2.70
C LEU A 173 13.51 16.60 3.82
N VAL A 174 12.99 17.83 4.02
CA VAL A 174 11.91 18.08 4.98
C VAL A 174 10.63 17.34 4.56
N LEU A 175 10.26 17.37 3.27
CA LEU A 175 9.09 16.62 2.78
C LEU A 175 9.26 15.10 2.97
N VAL A 176 10.45 14.55 2.72
CA VAL A 176 10.75 13.13 2.95
C VAL A 176 10.67 12.78 4.43
N LEU A 177 11.15 13.65 5.32
CA LEU A 177 11.03 13.45 6.77
C LEU A 177 9.57 13.48 7.21
N LEU A 178 8.81 14.50 6.78
CA LEU A 178 7.37 14.60 7.07
C LEU A 178 6.61 13.38 6.55
N LEU A 179 6.93 12.92 5.33
CA LEU A 179 6.35 11.73 4.74
C LEU A 179 6.64 10.48 5.58
N THR A 180 7.88 10.33 6.06
CA THR A 180 8.30 9.20 6.90
C THR A 180 7.53 9.19 8.22
N VAL A 181 7.44 10.34 8.89
CA VAL A 181 6.69 10.50 10.14
C VAL A 181 5.20 10.22 9.92
N ASN A 182 4.63 10.74 8.84
CA ASN A 182 3.24 10.52 8.47
C ASN A 182 2.96 9.04 8.17
N GLY A 183 3.87 8.34 7.51
CA GLY A 183 3.78 6.89 7.25
C GLY A 183 3.79 6.05 8.52
N LEU A 184 4.58 6.44 9.53
CA LEU A 184 4.56 5.78 10.86
C LEU A 184 3.24 6.02 11.59
N GLN A 185 2.73 7.25 11.54
CA GLN A 185 1.41 7.58 12.09
C GLN A 185 0.29 6.79 11.40
N ALA A 186 0.36 6.65 10.07
CA ALA A 186 -0.56 5.84 9.28
C ALA A 186 -0.54 4.36 9.71
N LEU A 187 0.63 3.79 9.98
CA LEU A 187 0.76 2.41 10.44
C LEU A 187 0.11 2.19 11.82
N ILE A 188 0.32 3.13 12.74
CA ILE A 188 -0.32 3.09 14.07
C ILE A 188 -1.83 3.24 13.95
N LEU A 189 -2.29 4.14 13.08
CA LEU A 189 -3.70 4.35 12.80
C LEU A 189 -4.35 3.10 12.20
N GLY A 190 -3.70 2.47 11.22
CA GLY A 190 -4.16 1.22 10.60
C GLY A 190 -4.30 0.10 11.61
N ARG A 191 -3.33 -0.08 12.50
CA ARG A 191 -3.43 -1.06 13.60
C ARG A 191 -4.60 -0.76 14.52
N ARG A 192 -4.83 0.51 14.89
CA ARG A 192 -5.97 0.89 15.75
C ARG A 192 -7.31 0.60 15.08
N ILE A 193 -7.41 0.86 13.78
CA ILE A 193 -8.61 0.56 12.99
C ILE A 193 -8.84 -0.96 12.94
N ALA A 194 -7.79 -1.75 12.67
CA ALA A 194 -7.89 -3.21 12.61
C ALA A 194 -8.31 -3.87 13.94
N HIS A 195 -7.96 -3.25 15.08
CA HIS A 195 -8.36 -3.71 16.41
C HIS A 195 -9.73 -3.17 16.86
N SER A 196 -10.37 -2.32 16.06
CA SER A 196 -11.69 -1.79 16.38
C SER A 196 -12.76 -2.74 15.82
N ASP A 197 -13.46 -3.48 16.69
CA ASP A 197 -14.60 -4.35 16.33
C ASP A 197 -15.86 -3.60 15.84
N ALA A 198 -15.73 -2.31 15.54
CA ALA A 198 -16.85 -1.49 15.14
C ALA A 198 -17.22 -1.77 13.67
N THR A 199 -18.48 -2.15 13.43
CA THR A 199 -19.07 -2.33 12.09
C THR A 199 -18.94 -1.09 11.21
N HIS A 200 -18.75 0.10 11.82
CA HIS A 200 -18.49 1.36 11.15
C HIS A 200 -17.30 2.09 11.78
N LEU A 201 -16.43 2.67 10.95
CA LEU A 201 -15.34 3.53 11.46
C LEU A 201 -15.92 4.78 12.14
N PRO A 202 -15.40 5.18 13.30
CA PRO A 202 -15.72 6.47 13.88
C PRO A 202 -15.29 7.60 12.93
N ALA A 203 -16.15 8.60 12.73
CA ALA A 203 -15.88 9.73 11.84
C ALA A 203 -14.54 10.43 12.11
N ARG A 204 -14.12 10.48 13.38
CA ARG A 204 -12.81 11.00 13.77
C ARG A 204 -11.65 10.20 13.17
N LEU A 205 -11.71 8.86 13.20
CA LEU A 205 -10.67 8.02 12.59
C LEU A 205 -10.65 8.17 11.07
N THR A 206 -11.83 8.28 10.44
CA THR A 206 -11.94 8.55 9.00
C THR A 206 -11.32 9.89 8.62
N LEU A 207 -11.61 10.96 9.36
CA LEU A 207 -11.04 12.28 9.11
C LEU A 207 -9.52 12.31 9.32
N TRP A 208 -9.04 11.63 10.36
CA TRP A 208 -7.60 11.48 10.60
C TRP A 208 -6.90 10.67 9.50
N GLY A 209 -7.53 9.59 9.02
CA GLY A 209 -7.03 8.82 7.87
C GLY A 209 -6.96 9.66 6.60
N ALA A 210 -8.01 10.42 6.31
CA ALA A 210 -8.04 11.34 5.16
C ALA A 210 -6.96 12.43 5.26
N ALA A 211 -6.77 13.03 6.44
CA ALA A 211 -5.70 14.01 6.66
C ALA A 211 -4.31 13.38 6.45
N THR A 212 -4.10 12.16 6.94
CA THR A 212 -2.84 11.41 6.75
C THR A 212 -2.57 11.14 5.26
N ALA A 213 -3.60 10.73 4.50
CA ALA A 213 -3.46 10.51 3.06
C ALA A 213 -3.14 11.81 2.31
N LEU A 214 -3.81 12.92 2.65
CA LEU A 214 -3.54 14.23 2.05
C LEU A 214 -2.10 14.71 2.29
N VAL A 215 -1.61 14.57 3.53
CA VAL A 215 -0.21 14.91 3.85
C VAL A 215 0.76 14.07 3.03
N SER A 216 0.53 12.76 2.92
CA SER A 216 1.34 11.88 2.06
C SER A 216 1.36 12.37 0.62
N GLN A 217 0.19 12.69 0.05
CA GLN A 217 0.08 13.15 -1.34
C GLN A 217 0.85 14.46 -1.57
N LEU A 218 0.70 15.44 -0.69
CA LEU A 218 1.44 16.70 -0.79
C LEU A 218 2.95 16.47 -0.70
N CYS A 219 3.41 15.60 0.19
CA CYS A 219 4.83 15.30 0.32
C CYS A 219 5.40 14.57 -0.90
N TRP A 220 4.68 13.55 -1.41
CA TRP A 220 5.10 12.81 -2.61
C TRP A 220 5.14 13.72 -3.85
N TRP A 221 4.05 14.42 -4.15
CA TRP A 221 4.00 15.32 -5.30
C TRP A 221 4.99 16.46 -5.19
N GLY A 222 5.14 17.05 -3.99
CA GLY A 222 6.13 18.09 -3.74
C GLY A 222 7.56 17.59 -3.99
N ALA A 223 7.90 16.40 -3.50
CA ALA A 223 9.22 15.81 -3.70
C ALA A 223 9.49 15.42 -5.16
N VAL A 224 8.48 14.92 -5.89
CA VAL A 224 8.57 14.62 -7.33
C VAL A 224 8.77 15.89 -8.14
N TRP A 225 7.97 16.92 -7.88
CA TRP A 225 8.07 18.23 -8.54
C TRP A 225 9.45 18.85 -8.35
N ILE A 226 9.92 18.89 -7.10
CA ILE A 226 11.27 19.33 -6.75
C ILE A 226 12.33 18.51 -7.49
N GLY A 227 12.19 17.18 -7.53
CA GLY A 227 13.12 16.30 -8.22
C GLY A 227 13.22 16.59 -9.72
N PHE A 228 12.08 16.81 -10.38
CA PHE A 228 12.02 17.17 -11.80
C PHE A 228 12.68 18.54 -12.05
N TRP A 229 12.31 19.54 -11.26
CA TRP A 229 12.84 20.90 -11.41
C TRP A 229 14.36 20.97 -11.22
N ASN A 230 14.89 20.19 -10.27
CA ASN A 230 16.33 20.13 -10.00
C ASN A 230 17.10 19.30 -11.04
N ALA A 231 16.43 18.56 -11.91
CA ALA A 231 17.06 17.84 -13.02
C ALA A 231 17.10 18.68 -14.31
N GLU A 232 16.23 19.70 -14.41
CA GLU A 232 16.11 20.56 -15.59
C GLU A 232 16.95 21.85 -15.50
N ASN A 233 17.32 22.28 -14.28
CA ASN A 233 18.16 23.46 -14.00
C ASN A 233 19.56 23.06 -13.52
#